data_AF-A0A7S0X7I2-F1
#
_entry.id   AF-A0A7S0X7I2-F1
#
_cell.length_a   1.000
_cell.length_b   1.000
_cell.length_c   1.000
_cell.angle_alpha   90.00
_cell.angle_beta   90.00
_cell.angle_gamma   90.00
#
_symmetry.space_group_name_H-M   'P 1'
#
loop_
_entity.id
_entity.type
_entity.pdbx_description
1 polymer ?
#
loop_
_entity_poly.entity_id
_entity_poly.type
_entity_poly.pdbx_seq_one_letter_code
_entity_poly.pdbx_strand_id
1 'polypeptide(L)'
;RGAPAARMPSMVTLTPVYREDVSYSGEDLRQAVDGENVSMLRFIISMMPTEWSAMLQRAKLTLPHQNFESLLDELHNGIVGTRSAGGAMPRRRHTDEDARLLREICTWASSRSQTLMRTVRGIASYADATRVLARLEGVPEADIEPLVAAKFNHVVCAQAYGTDGMEDKDDQVNKLLQQYPHLSIVTAQYEEDEEGEELGNVTRRSKGPRGTYHLMHRRATFDRQGSPTGIAAVHRIRLPGHPIIGEGKPE
;
A
#
# COMPACT_ATOMS: atom_id res chain seq x y z
N ARG A 1 -5.40 -39.81 -4.79
CA ARG A 1 -6.11 -38.56 -5.14
C ARG A 1 -5.19 -37.41 -4.71
N GLY A 2 -4.91 -36.42 -5.56
CA GLY A 2 -4.04 -35.30 -5.19
C GLY A 2 -4.63 -34.46 -4.05
N ALA A 3 -3.77 -33.74 -3.33
CA ALA A 3 -4.11 -32.83 -2.24
C ALA A 3 -5.23 -31.85 -2.66
N PRO A 4 -6.32 -31.67 -1.89
CA PRO A 4 -7.41 -30.77 -2.23
C PRO A 4 -6.96 -29.33 -2.57
N ALA A 5 -5.94 -28.78 -1.90
CA ALA A 5 -5.34 -27.49 -2.23
C ALA A 5 -4.78 -27.45 -3.65
N ALA A 6 -4.18 -28.55 -4.14
CA ALA A 6 -3.71 -28.63 -5.53
C ALA A 6 -4.88 -28.64 -6.54
N ARG A 7 -6.06 -29.11 -6.13
CA ARG A 7 -7.26 -29.22 -6.97
C ARG A 7 -8.18 -28.01 -6.89
N MET A 8 -7.93 -27.07 -5.98
CA MET A 8 -8.75 -25.87 -5.87
C MET A 8 -8.69 -25.05 -7.18
N PRO A 9 -9.79 -24.41 -7.62
CA PRO A 9 -9.75 -23.45 -8.71
C PRO A 9 -8.82 -22.28 -8.37
N SER A 10 -8.14 -21.74 -9.37
CA SER A 10 -7.40 -20.50 -9.21
C SER A 10 -8.38 -19.32 -9.10
N MET A 11 -8.10 -18.40 -8.20
CA MET A 11 -8.89 -17.21 -7.93
C MET A 11 -8.08 -15.96 -8.27
N VAL A 12 -8.67 -15.09 -9.09
CA VAL A 12 -8.14 -13.76 -9.37
C VAL A 12 -9.13 -12.74 -8.85
N THR A 13 -8.68 -11.86 -7.96
CA THR A 13 -9.50 -10.78 -7.41
C THR A 13 -9.03 -9.45 -7.98
N LEU A 14 -9.98 -8.60 -8.37
CA LEU A 14 -9.72 -7.25 -8.87
C LEU A 14 -10.23 -6.22 -7.86
N THR A 15 -9.38 -5.26 -7.50
CA THR A 15 -9.77 -4.13 -6.65
C THR A 15 -9.53 -2.83 -7.41
N PRO A 16 -10.58 -2.14 -7.88
CA PRO A 16 -10.42 -0.83 -8.48
C PRO A 16 -10.03 0.20 -7.41
N VAL A 17 -9.10 1.07 -7.77
CA VAL A 17 -8.62 2.20 -6.97
C VAL A 17 -8.53 3.40 -7.91
N TYR A 18 -9.15 4.50 -7.53
CA TYR A 18 -9.05 5.75 -8.26
C TYR A 18 -7.95 6.63 -7.65
N ARG A 19 -8.23 7.22 -6.48
CA ARG A 19 -7.36 8.20 -5.80
C ARG A 19 -7.34 8.02 -4.29
N GLU A 20 -7.92 6.93 -3.79
CA GLU A 20 -7.93 6.59 -2.37
C GLU A 20 -6.50 6.57 -1.82
N ASP A 21 -6.37 6.85 -0.54
CA ASP A 21 -5.08 6.78 0.13
C ASP A 21 -4.75 5.33 0.48
N VAL A 22 -3.47 4.99 0.32
CA VAL A 22 -2.99 3.62 0.52
C VAL A 22 -2.75 3.37 2.00
N SER A 23 -2.04 4.29 2.66
CA SER A 23 -1.63 4.18 4.06
C SER A 23 -1.39 5.56 4.66
N TYR A 24 -1.54 5.68 5.97
CA TYR A 24 -1.13 6.88 6.68
C TYR A 24 0.39 6.96 6.82
N SER A 25 0.89 8.17 6.64
CA SER A 25 2.19 8.60 7.12
C SER A 25 2.14 8.96 8.61
N GLY A 26 3.31 9.11 9.23
CA GLY A 26 3.40 9.63 10.60
C GLY A 26 2.92 11.08 10.71
N GLU A 27 2.89 11.83 9.61
CA GLU A 27 2.36 13.19 9.56
C GLU A 27 0.83 13.18 9.55
N ASP A 28 0.21 12.36 8.70
CA ASP A 28 -1.24 12.22 8.62
C ASP A 28 -1.84 11.86 9.98
N LEU A 29 -1.14 10.99 10.74
CA LEU A 29 -1.57 10.58 12.08
C LEU A 29 -1.55 11.71 13.12
N ARG A 30 -0.73 12.75 12.92
CA ARG A 30 -0.67 13.94 13.78
C ARG A 30 -1.66 15.02 13.36
N GLN A 31 -2.13 15.00 12.12
CA GLN A 31 -3.05 16.01 11.63
C GLN A 31 -4.38 15.95 12.40
N ALA A 32 -4.96 17.13 12.63
CA ALA A 32 -6.26 17.28 13.25
C ALA A 32 -7.36 16.79 12.30
N VAL A 33 -8.34 16.05 12.82
CA VAL A 33 -9.51 15.62 12.06
C VAL A 33 -10.53 16.75 12.01
N ASP A 34 -10.92 17.18 10.81
CA ASP A 34 -12.07 18.10 10.55
C ASP A 34 -12.13 19.39 11.40
N GLY A 35 -10.97 19.93 11.79
CA GLY A 35 -10.88 21.15 12.60
C GLY A 35 -11.10 20.95 14.11
N GLU A 36 -11.20 19.70 14.57
CA GLU A 36 -11.18 19.37 15.99
C GLU A 36 -9.74 19.37 16.54
N ASN A 37 -9.58 19.63 17.84
CA ASN A 37 -8.27 19.53 18.51
C ASN A 37 -7.84 18.06 18.79
N VAL A 38 -8.26 17.13 17.94
CA VAL A 38 -8.03 15.69 18.08
C VAL A 38 -7.25 15.20 16.87
N SER A 39 -6.08 14.60 17.11
CA SER A 39 -5.29 13.99 16.04
C SER A 39 -5.98 12.77 15.44
N MET A 40 -5.67 12.47 14.18
CA MET A 40 -6.16 11.28 13.49
C MET A 40 -5.84 9.99 14.25
N LEU A 41 -4.63 9.86 14.84
CA LEU A 41 -4.31 8.70 15.65
C LEU A 41 -5.24 8.58 16.87
N ARG A 42 -5.47 9.69 17.58
CA ARG A 42 -6.34 9.68 18.78
C ARG A 42 -7.78 9.33 18.42
N PHE A 43 -8.27 9.81 17.27
CA PHE A 43 -9.58 9.43 16.74
C PHE A 43 -9.67 7.92 16.44
N ILE A 44 -8.68 7.34 15.78
CA ILE A 44 -8.69 5.88 15.49
C ILE A 44 -8.60 5.06 16.78
N ILE A 45 -7.78 5.50 17.76
CA ILE A 45 -7.67 4.84 19.06
C ILE A 45 -9.00 4.89 19.83
N SER A 46 -9.72 6.01 19.79
CA SER A 46 -11.00 6.14 20.50
C SER A 46 -12.06 5.18 19.96
N MET A 47 -12.03 4.89 18.65
CA MET A 47 -12.90 3.89 18.02
C MET A 47 -12.50 2.44 18.34
N MET A 48 -11.21 2.17 18.61
CA MET A 48 -10.67 0.80 18.76
C MET A 48 -9.68 0.65 19.93
N PRO A 49 -10.09 0.93 21.18
CA PRO A 49 -9.18 0.99 22.33
C PRO A 49 -8.57 -0.36 22.71
N THR A 50 -9.32 -1.45 22.53
CA THR A 50 -8.86 -2.81 22.81
C THR A 50 -7.78 -3.25 21.82
N GLU A 51 -7.97 -2.95 20.52
CA GLU A 51 -7.01 -3.29 19.48
C GLU A 51 -5.72 -2.48 19.58
N TRP A 52 -5.82 -1.23 20.03
CA TRP A 52 -4.67 -0.41 20.34
C TRP A 52 -3.87 -1.00 21.50
N SER A 53 -4.55 -1.38 22.59
CA SER A 53 -3.90 -2.02 23.75
C SER A 53 -3.13 -3.29 23.34
N ALA A 54 -3.73 -4.11 22.47
CA ALA A 54 -3.06 -5.29 21.91
C ALA A 54 -1.86 -4.94 21.02
N MET A 55 -1.91 -3.82 20.29
CA MET A 55 -0.77 -3.31 19.52
C MET A 55 0.39 -2.92 20.44
N LEU A 56 0.13 -2.13 21.48
CA LEU A 56 1.14 -1.73 22.46
C LEU A 56 1.81 -2.95 23.11
N GLN A 57 1.03 -3.96 23.48
CA GLN A 57 1.56 -5.22 24.03
C GLN A 57 2.49 -5.93 23.05
N ARG A 58 2.12 -6.04 21.77
CA ARG A 58 2.97 -6.65 20.73
C ARG A 58 4.26 -5.85 20.50
N ALA A 59 4.15 -4.52 20.50
CA ALA A 59 5.28 -3.62 20.34
C ALA A 59 6.11 -3.46 21.64
N LYS A 60 5.71 -4.10 22.75
CA LYS A 60 6.32 -3.98 24.07
C LYS A 60 6.42 -2.54 24.57
N LEU A 61 5.43 -1.72 24.23
CA LEU A 61 5.33 -0.33 24.63
C LEU A 61 4.52 -0.16 25.91
N THR A 62 5.03 0.68 26.81
CA THR A 62 4.27 1.16 27.96
C THR A 62 4.04 2.66 27.80
N LEU A 63 2.78 3.07 27.68
CA LEU A 63 2.40 4.47 27.56
C LEU A 63 1.75 4.95 28.86
N PRO A 64 2.51 5.58 29.78
CA PRO A 64 1.91 6.20 30.95
C PRO A 64 0.92 7.28 30.51
N HIS A 65 -0.26 7.31 31.15
CA HIS A 65 -1.33 8.26 30.89
C HIS A 65 -1.85 8.32 29.44
N GLN A 66 -1.55 7.33 28.60
CA GLN A 66 -2.04 7.29 27.21
C GLN A 66 -1.65 8.55 26.40
N ASN A 67 -0.45 9.09 26.62
CA ASN A 67 0.02 10.28 25.93
C ASN A 67 0.51 9.97 24.50
N PHE A 68 -0.44 9.78 23.59
CA PHE A 68 -0.19 9.39 22.19
C PHE A 68 0.53 10.47 21.37
N GLU A 69 0.23 11.74 21.62
CA GLU A 69 0.81 12.86 20.88
C GLU A 69 2.32 12.96 21.11
N SER A 70 2.73 12.87 22.38
CA SER A 70 4.16 12.88 22.73
C SER A 70 4.89 11.68 22.14
N LEU A 71 4.25 10.50 22.09
CA LEU A 71 4.85 9.33 21.45
C LEU A 71 5.05 9.58 19.95
N LEU A 72 4.03 10.06 19.24
CA LEU A 72 4.15 10.33 17.81
C LEU A 72 5.20 11.41 17.50
N ASP A 73 5.26 12.46 18.31
CA ASP A 73 6.27 13.51 18.16
C ASP A 73 7.69 13.01 18.44
N GLU A 74 7.88 12.15 19.44
CA GLU A 74 9.16 11.50 19.70
C GLU A 74 9.57 10.62 18.53
N LEU A 75 8.66 9.76 18.06
CA LEU A 75 8.95 8.82 16.99
C LEU A 75 9.16 9.49 15.64
N HIS A 76 8.42 10.54 15.31
CA HIS A 76 8.56 11.20 14.01
C HIS A 76 9.62 12.30 14.00
N ASN A 77 9.66 13.15 15.03
CA ASN A 77 10.52 14.34 15.04
C ASN A 77 11.80 14.15 15.87
N GLY A 78 11.91 13.07 16.65
CA GLY A 78 12.98 12.88 17.65
C GLY A 78 12.88 13.86 18.82
N ILE A 79 11.69 14.44 19.07
CA ILE A 79 11.48 15.46 20.10
C ILE A 79 11.15 14.78 21.43
N VAL A 80 11.94 15.04 22.47
CA VAL A 80 11.72 14.47 23.81
C VAL A 80 11.19 15.57 24.74
N GLY A 81 10.00 15.34 25.32
CA GLY A 81 9.40 16.20 26.36
C GLY A 81 8.31 17.18 25.88
N THR A 82 7.66 17.87 26.83
CA THR A 82 6.65 18.90 26.56
C THR A 82 7.30 20.27 26.32
N ARG A 83 6.70 21.11 25.44
CA ARG A 83 7.20 22.46 25.13
C ARG A 83 7.30 23.30 26.42
N SER A 84 8.52 23.62 26.87
CA SER A 84 8.76 24.71 27.81
C SER A 84 8.91 26.02 27.05
N ALA A 85 8.21 27.05 27.48
CA ALA A 85 8.22 28.36 26.84
C ALA A 85 9.65 28.94 26.74
N GLY A 86 10.17 29.08 25.52
CA GLY A 86 11.36 29.88 25.20
C GLY A 86 12.69 29.13 25.00
N GLY A 87 12.74 27.79 25.12
CA GLY A 87 13.97 27.00 24.90
C GLY A 87 13.91 26.11 23.65
N ALA A 88 15.05 25.92 22.97
CA ALA A 88 15.17 24.92 21.91
C ALA A 88 14.99 23.51 22.49
N MET A 89 14.11 22.69 21.88
CA MET A 89 13.82 21.33 22.35
C MET A 89 15.06 20.44 22.23
N PRO A 90 15.36 19.59 23.24
CA PRO A 90 16.36 18.56 23.09
C PRO A 90 15.88 17.55 22.04
N ARG A 91 16.59 17.48 20.91
CA ARG A 91 16.35 16.48 19.88
C ARG A 91 17.24 15.27 20.15
N ARG A 92 16.65 14.09 20.29
CA ARG A 92 17.38 12.83 20.33
C ARG A 92 17.61 12.34 18.89
N ARG A 93 18.72 11.64 18.66
CA ARG A 93 18.92 10.93 17.39
C ARG A 93 17.83 9.88 17.24
N HIS A 94 17.11 9.97 16.12
CA HIS A 94 16.14 8.97 15.71
C HIS A 94 16.83 7.62 15.54
N THR A 95 16.33 6.58 16.20
CA THR A 95 16.89 5.22 16.14
C THR A 95 16.13 4.35 15.15
N ASP A 96 16.74 3.25 14.72
CA ASP A 96 16.07 2.29 13.82
C ASP A 96 14.81 1.67 14.46
N GLU A 97 14.80 1.53 15.79
CA GLU A 97 13.63 1.05 16.53
C GLU A 97 12.51 2.09 16.54
N ASP A 98 12.83 3.39 16.65
CA ASP A 98 11.83 4.46 16.55
C ASP A 98 11.17 4.45 15.17
N ALA A 99 11.98 4.29 14.11
CA ALA A 99 11.50 4.19 12.74
C ALA A 99 10.60 2.96 12.54
N ARG A 100 11.00 1.81 13.10
CA ARG A 100 10.23 0.57 13.07
C ARG A 100 8.89 0.74 13.77
N LEU A 101 8.91 1.32 14.96
CA LEU A 101 7.70 1.50 15.76
C LEU A 101 6.73 2.49 15.12
N LEU A 102 7.24 3.59 14.56
CA LEU A 102 6.42 4.52 13.78
C LEU A 102 5.73 3.80 12.62
N ARG A 103 6.46 2.93 11.89
CA ARG A 103 5.88 2.11 10.81
C ARG A 103 4.83 1.15 11.32
N GLU A 104 5.03 0.50 12.47
CA GLU A 104 4.05 -0.40 13.08
C GLU A 104 2.76 0.35 13.45
N ILE A 105 2.86 1.56 14.02
CA ILE A 105 1.72 2.42 14.35
C ILE A 105 0.97 2.86 13.08
N CYS A 106 1.71 3.34 12.07
CA CYS A 106 1.14 3.74 10.78
C CYS A 106 0.41 2.57 10.10
N THR A 107 1.02 1.39 10.11
CA THR A 107 0.42 0.16 9.55
C THR A 107 -0.83 -0.25 10.33
N TRP A 108 -0.79 -0.16 11.67
CA TRP A 108 -1.93 -0.46 12.53
C TRP A 108 -3.11 0.47 12.22
N ALA A 109 -2.87 1.78 12.16
CA ALA A 109 -3.90 2.77 11.88
C ALA A 109 -4.47 2.61 10.46
N SER A 110 -3.60 2.43 9.47
CA SER A 110 -3.98 2.24 8.06
C SER A 110 -4.83 0.99 7.89
N SER A 111 -4.47 -0.11 8.55
CA SER A 111 -5.23 -1.37 8.51
C SER A 111 -6.64 -1.26 9.12
N ARG A 112 -7.03 -0.12 9.71
CA ARG A 112 -8.32 0.07 10.40
C ARG A 112 -9.20 1.13 9.77
N SER A 113 -8.61 2.15 9.16
CA SER A 113 -9.37 3.25 8.56
C SER A 113 -9.05 3.55 7.10
N GLN A 114 -7.96 2.99 6.52
CA GLN A 114 -7.73 3.13 5.08
C GLN A 114 -8.37 1.98 4.30
N THR A 115 -9.28 2.33 3.37
CA THR A 115 -10.08 1.35 2.61
C THR A 115 -9.22 0.42 1.79
N LEU A 116 -8.23 0.94 1.05
CA LEU A 116 -7.36 0.12 0.21
C LEU A 116 -6.53 -0.87 1.04
N MET A 117 -5.87 -0.40 2.09
CA MET A 117 -5.10 -1.26 3.00
C MET A 117 -5.95 -2.37 3.60
N ARG A 118 -7.16 -2.04 4.07
CA ARG A 118 -8.10 -3.03 4.63
C ARG A 118 -8.50 -4.09 3.61
N THR A 119 -8.80 -3.67 2.39
CA THR A 119 -9.20 -4.56 1.29
C THR A 119 -8.05 -5.48 0.89
N VAL A 120 -6.85 -4.94 0.67
CA VAL A 120 -5.64 -5.72 0.35
C VAL A 120 -5.34 -6.74 1.44
N ARG A 121 -5.32 -6.31 2.69
CA ARG A 121 -5.06 -7.21 3.82
C ARG A 121 -6.13 -8.28 3.99
N GLY A 122 -7.41 -7.91 3.81
CA GLY A 122 -8.52 -8.86 3.88
C GLY A 122 -8.43 -9.92 2.78
N ILE A 123 -8.18 -9.49 1.54
CA ILE A 123 -8.02 -10.39 0.39
C ILE A 123 -6.76 -11.26 0.55
N ALA A 124 -5.66 -10.72 1.07
CA ALA A 124 -4.44 -11.48 1.38
C ALA A 124 -4.67 -12.66 2.33
N SER A 125 -5.71 -12.62 3.17
CA SER A 125 -6.04 -13.73 4.08
C SER A 125 -6.39 -15.03 3.34
N TYR A 126 -6.85 -14.97 2.08
CA TYR A 126 -7.07 -16.15 1.25
C TYR A 126 -5.75 -16.86 0.88
N ALA A 127 -4.68 -16.09 0.67
CA ALA A 127 -3.35 -16.65 0.48
C ALA A 127 -2.88 -17.36 1.75
N ASP A 128 -3.07 -16.74 2.92
CA ASP A 128 -2.70 -17.33 4.21
C ASP A 128 -3.50 -18.60 4.52
N ALA A 129 -4.80 -18.60 4.25
CA ALA A 129 -5.65 -19.78 4.38
C ALA A 129 -5.18 -20.91 3.45
N THR A 130 -4.77 -20.59 2.22
CA THR A 130 -4.23 -21.57 1.27
C THR A 130 -2.90 -22.16 1.77
N ARG A 131 -2.02 -21.34 2.37
CA ARG A 131 -0.77 -21.83 3.01
C ARG A 131 -1.07 -22.79 4.14
N VAL A 132 -1.99 -22.43 5.04
CA VAL A 132 -2.38 -23.28 6.17
C VAL A 132 -2.95 -24.60 5.66
N LEU A 133 -3.84 -24.55 4.68
CA LEU A 133 -4.42 -25.76 4.07
C LEU A 133 -3.35 -26.66 3.44
N ALA A 134 -2.42 -26.08 2.68
CA ALA A 134 -1.32 -26.82 2.06
C ALA A 134 -0.44 -27.54 3.10
N ARG A 135 -0.11 -26.87 4.22
CA ARG A 135 0.63 -27.48 5.33
C ARG A 135 -0.14 -28.63 5.98
N LEU A 136 -1.45 -28.46 6.21
CA LEU A 136 -2.32 -29.50 6.78
C LEU A 136 -2.44 -30.72 5.86
N GLU A 137 -2.36 -30.51 4.55
CA GLU A 137 -2.38 -31.58 3.54
C GLU A 137 -1.02 -32.24 3.30
N GLY A 138 0.03 -31.80 4.00
CA GLY A 138 1.38 -32.35 3.90
C GLY A 138 2.12 -31.98 2.62
N VAL A 139 1.76 -30.85 1.98
CA VAL A 139 2.53 -30.29 0.87
C VAL A 139 3.93 -29.90 1.37
N PRO A 140 5.02 -30.28 0.68
CA PRO A 140 6.37 -29.85 1.07
C PRO A 140 6.47 -28.32 1.16
N GLU A 141 7.12 -27.79 2.19
CA GLU A 141 7.17 -26.33 2.43
C GLU A 141 7.72 -25.54 1.21
N ALA A 142 8.65 -26.14 0.46
CA ALA A 142 9.21 -25.58 -0.77
C ALA A 142 8.17 -25.38 -1.90
N ASP A 143 7.08 -26.16 -1.88
CA ASP A 143 6.02 -26.14 -2.92
C ASP A 143 4.82 -25.27 -2.52
N ILE A 144 4.75 -24.79 -1.27
CA ILE A 144 3.59 -24.04 -0.76
C ILE A 144 3.47 -22.66 -1.40
N GLU A 145 4.54 -21.85 -1.43
CA GLU A 145 4.48 -20.53 -2.07
C GLU A 145 4.22 -20.61 -3.59
N PRO A 146 4.87 -21.54 -4.34
CA PRO A 146 4.49 -21.79 -5.73
C PRO A 146 3.01 -22.18 -5.91
N LEU A 147 2.49 -23.04 -5.04
CA LEU A 147 1.08 -23.42 -5.05
C LEU A 147 0.18 -22.21 -4.80
N VAL A 148 0.44 -21.41 -3.76
CA VAL A 148 -0.31 -20.20 -3.44
C VAL A 148 -0.27 -19.22 -4.60
N ALA A 149 0.89 -18.97 -5.20
CA ALA A 149 1.03 -18.10 -6.36
C ALA A 149 0.28 -18.59 -7.60
N ALA A 150 0.13 -19.90 -7.77
CA ALA A 150 -0.67 -20.49 -8.84
C ALA A 150 -2.18 -20.45 -8.57
N LYS A 151 -2.58 -20.44 -7.29
CA LYS A 151 -3.99 -20.46 -6.88
C LYS A 151 -4.59 -19.09 -6.62
N PHE A 152 -3.77 -18.10 -6.29
CA PHE A 152 -4.27 -16.82 -5.83
C PHE A 152 -3.49 -15.65 -6.42
N ASN A 153 -4.22 -14.73 -7.04
CA ASN A 153 -3.68 -13.48 -7.55
C ASN A 153 -4.62 -12.33 -7.20
N HIS A 154 -4.08 -11.29 -6.58
CA HIS A 154 -4.81 -10.07 -6.28
C HIS A 154 -4.26 -8.95 -7.14
N VAL A 155 -5.12 -8.34 -7.95
CA VAL A 155 -4.77 -7.26 -8.86
C VAL A 155 -5.45 -5.99 -8.37
N VAL A 156 -4.65 -5.01 -7.96
CA VAL A 156 -5.12 -3.64 -7.69
C VAL A 156 -5.04 -2.85 -9.00
N CYS A 157 -6.14 -2.24 -9.41
CA CYS A 157 -6.20 -1.44 -10.62
C CYS A 157 -6.25 0.03 -10.23
N ALA A 158 -5.10 0.72 -10.26
CA ALA A 158 -5.00 2.12 -9.84
C ALA A 158 -4.90 3.04 -11.06
N GLN A 159 -5.95 3.82 -11.33
CA GLN A 159 -5.98 4.67 -12.53
C GLN A 159 -5.08 5.90 -12.42
N ALA A 160 -5.02 6.54 -11.25
CA ALA A 160 -4.26 7.77 -11.07
C ALA A 160 -2.81 7.56 -10.63
N TYR A 161 -2.40 6.33 -10.30
CA TYR A 161 -1.03 6.10 -9.82
C TYR A 161 -0.09 5.93 -11.01
N GLY A 162 1.19 6.29 -10.84
CA GLY A 162 2.15 6.33 -11.94
C GLY A 162 2.00 7.53 -12.86
N THR A 163 1.22 8.55 -12.46
CA THR A 163 1.15 9.87 -13.12
C THR A 163 1.86 10.93 -12.27
N ASP A 164 2.18 12.06 -12.86
CA ASP A 164 2.86 13.17 -12.16
C ASP A 164 2.11 13.62 -10.89
N GLY A 165 2.86 13.85 -9.81
CA GLY A 165 2.32 14.30 -8.52
C GLY A 165 1.70 13.19 -7.66
N MET A 166 1.91 11.92 -8.01
CA MET A 166 1.48 10.75 -7.23
C MET A 166 2.65 9.90 -6.73
N GLU A 167 3.87 10.44 -6.70
CA GLU A 167 5.09 9.69 -6.34
C GLU A 167 4.98 9.08 -4.94
N ASP A 168 4.45 9.82 -3.97
CA ASP A 168 4.25 9.33 -2.59
C ASP A 168 3.31 8.12 -2.55
N LYS A 169 2.26 8.11 -3.39
CA LYS A 169 1.29 7.00 -3.46
C LYS A 169 1.91 5.79 -4.14
N ASP A 170 2.72 6.01 -5.18
CA ASP A 170 3.50 4.94 -5.81
C ASP A 170 4.47 4.29 -4.83
N ASP A 171 5.14 5.06 -3.98
CA ASP A 171 6.02 4.53 -2.94
C ASP A 171 5.27 3.70 -1.90
N GLN A 172 4.07 4.14 -1.51
CA GLN A 172 3.21 3.38 -0.59
C GLN A 172 2.74 2.06 -1.21
N VAL A 173 2.36 2.08 -2.49
CA VAL A 173 2.03 0.85 -3.24
C VAL A 173 3.23 -0.06 -3.39
N ASN A 174 4.41 0.48 -3.68
CA ASN A 174 5.63 -0.30 -3.83
C ASN A 174 5.92 -1.08 -2.54
N LYS A 175 5.72 -0.46 -1.38
CA LYS A 175 5.80 -1.13 -0.08
C LYS A 175 4.75 -2.23 0.07
N LEU A 176 3.52 -2.01 -0.38
CA LEU A 176 2.48 -3.06 -0.39
C LEU A 176 2.86 -4.25 -1.28
N LEU A 177 3.39 -4.01 -2.48
CA LEU A 177 3.83 -5.08 -3.38
C LEU A 177 4.92 -5.93 -2.73
N GLN A 178 5.86 -5.30 -2.03
CA GLN A 178 6.93 -5.97 -1.30
C GLN A 178 6.41 -6.79 -0.10
N GLN A 179 5.29 -6.37 0.50
CA GLN A 179 4.68 -7.06 1.63
C GLN A 179 3.82 -8.26 1.20
N TYR A 180 3.18 -8.20 0.04
CA TYR A 180 2.20 -9.19 -0.41
C TYR A 180 2.62 -9.84 -1.75
N PRO A 181 3.23 -11.05 -1.75
CA PRO A 181 3.75 -11.68 -2.97
C PRO A 181 2.72 -12.04 -4.05
N HIS A 182 1.45 -12.19 -3.65
CA HIS A 182 0.32 -12.46 -4.53
C HIS A 182 -0.33 -11.19 -5.09
N LEU A 183 0.12 -10.01 -4.63
CA LEU A 183 -0.38 -8.72 -5.09
C LEU A 183 0.34 -8.30 -6.37
N SER A 184 -0.43 -7.75 -7.29
CA SER A 184 0.04 -7.02 -8.45
C SER A 184 -0.72 -5.71 -8.55
N ILE A 185 -0.09 -4.71 -9.17
CA ILE A 185 -0.77 -3.46 -9.47
C ILE A 185 -0.75 -3.20 -10.97
N VAL A 186 -1.87 -2.73 -11.47
CA VAL A 186 -2.02 -2.24 -12.84
C VAL A 186 -2.30 -0.76 -12.78
N THR A 187 -1.45 0.04 -13.43
CA THR A 187 -1.62 1.49 -13.54
C THR A 187 -1.83 1.95 -14.97
N ALA A 188 -2.53 3.05 -15.16
CA ALA A 188 -2.66 3.70 -16.47
C ALA A 188 -1.64 4.85 -16.55
N GLN A 189 -0.76 4.80 -17.54
CA GLN A 189 0.24 5.83 -17.81
C GLN A 189 -0.04 6.50 -19.15
N TYR A 190 0.17 7.81 -19.20
CA TYR A 190 0.13 8.59 -20.43
C TYR A 190 1.55 8.93 -20.84
N GLU A 191 1.88 8.65 -22.09
CA GLU A 191 3.15 9.07 -22.69
C GLU A 191 2.83 10.01 -23.86
N GLU A 192 3.46 11.18 -23.86
CA GLU A 192 3.42 12.07 -25.01
C GLU A 192 4.23 11.42 -26.15
N ASP A 193 3.67 11.40 -27.35
CA ASP A 193 4.41 10.90 -28.50
C ASP A 193 5.55 11.91 -28.78
N GLU A 194 6.81 11.51 -28.64
CA GLU A 194 7.96 12.32 -29.10
C GLU A 194 7.69 12.68 -30.57
N GLU A 195 7.83 13.96 -30.93
CA GLU A 195 7.55 14.47 -32.27
C GLU A 195 8.30 13.65 -33.34
N GLY A 196 7.64 12.64 -33.90
CA GLY A 196 8.15 11.87 -35.00
C GLY A 196 8.23 12.75 -36.24
N GLU A 197 9.40 12.75 -36.86
CA GLU A 197 9.76 13.43 -38.11
C GLU A 197 8.57 13.58 -39.06
N GLU A 198 8.39 14.79 -39.59
CA GLU A 198 7.39 15.14 -40.59
C GLU A 198 7.46 14.21 -41.82
N LEU A 199 6.83 13.03 -41.77
CA LEU A 199 6.48 12.31 -42.99
C LEU A 199 5.26 13.01 -43.60
N GLY A 200 5.58 13.99 -44.44
CA GLY A 200 4.86 14.35 -45.66
C GLY A 200 3.33 14.35 -45.60
N ASN A 201 2.78 15.55 -45.44
CA ASN A 201 1.49 15.97 -46.02
C ASN A 201 0.29 15.03 -45.86
N VAL A 202 -0.25 14.90 -44.63
CA VAL A 202 -1.72 14.80 -44.46
C VAL A 202 -2.14 15.60 -43.22
N THR A 203 -2.68 16.79 -43.45
CA THR A 203 -3.21 17.70 -42.43
C THR A 203 -4.53 17.15 -41.88
N ARG A 204 -4.47 16.22 -40.92
CA ARG A 204 -5.59 15.99 -39.99
C ARG A 204 -5.32 16.76 -38.71
N ARG A 205 -5.91 17.96 -38.61
CA ARG A 205 -6.06 18.69 -37.35
C ARG A 205 -6.99 17.92 -36.41
N SER A 206 -6.47 16.94 -35.67
CA SER A 206 -7.13 16.47 -34.45
C SER A 206 -6.66 17.35 -33.29
N LYS A 207 -7.53 18.21 -32.76
CA LYS A 207 -7.30 19.02 -31.54
C LYS A 207 -7.38 18.14 -30.28
N GLY A 208 -6.61 17.06 -30.24
CA GLY A 208 -6.50 16.19 -29.07
C GLY A 208 -5.03 16.07 -28.66
N PRO A 209 -4.73 15.81 -27.37
CA PRO A 209 -3.38 15.47 -26.94
C PRO A 209 -2.83 14.32 -27.80
N ARG A 210 -1.65 14.51 -28.39
CA ARG A 210 -0.95 13.47 -29.16
C ARG A 210 -0.14 12.63 -28.18
N GLY A 211 -0.79 11.64 -27.59
CA GLY A 211 -0.11 10.72 -26.71
C GLY A 211 -0.84 9.39 -26.62
N THR A 212 -0.08 8.41 -26.17
CA THR A 212 -0.51 7.02 -26.12
C THR A 212 -0.66 6.59 -24.66
N TYR A 213 -1.80 6.00 -24.33
CA TYR A 213 -2.02 5.41 -23.01
C TYR A 213 -1.47 3.98 -22.95
N HIS A 214 -0.86 3.65 -21.83
CA HIS A 214 -0.33 2.32 -21.53
C HIS A 214 -0.86 1.81 -20.20
N LEU A 215 -1.23 0.53 -20.14
CA LEU A 215 -1.39 -0.19 -18.88
C LEU A 215 -0.05 -0.80 -18.48
N MET A 216 0.40 -0.44 -17.28
CA MET A 216 1.61 -0.96 -16.67
C MET A 216 1.24 -1.95 -15.57
N HIS A 217 1.53 -3.22 -15.79
CA HIS A 217 1.39 -4.26 -14.77
C HIS A 217 2.72 -4.42 -14.03
N ARG A 218 2.72 -4.11 -12.73
CA ARG A 218 3.88 -4.23 -11.83
C ARG A 218 3.66 -5.32 -10.79
N ARG A 219 4.73 -6.03 -10.44
CA ARG A 219 4.75 -7.02 -9.36
C ARG A 219 6.09 -6.97 -8.64
N ALA A 220 6.09 -7.19 -7.32
CA ALA A 220 7.34 -7.40 -6.59
C ALA A 220 7.98 -8.74 -6.98
N THR A 221 9.30 -8.75 -7.08
CA THR A 221 10.10 -9.95 -7.23
C THR A 221 10.62 -10.37 -5.87
N PHE A 222 10.73 -11.67 -5.65
CA PHE A 222 11.17 -12.25 -4.38
C PHE A 222 12.33 -13.22 -4.63
N ASP A 223 13.26 -13.31 -3.69
CA ASP A 223 14.29 -14.35 -3.69
C ASP A 223 13.71 -15.71 -3.25
N ARG A 224 14.57 -16.74 -3.18
CA ARG A 224 14.16 -18.08 -2.71
C ARG A 224 13.79 -18.11 -1.23
N GLN A 225 14.22 -17.12 -0.46
CA GLN A 225 13.97 -16.97 0.96
C GLN A 225 12.68 -16.17 1.23
N GLY A 226 12.00 -15.68 0.18
CA GLY A 226 10.79 -14.89 0.28
C GLY A 226 11.02 -13.40 0.60
N SER A 227 12.26 -12.91 0.48
CA SER A 227 12.58 -11.50 0.66
C SER A 227 12.38 -10.74 -0.66
N PRO A 228 11.79 -9.53 -0.63
CA PRO A 228 11.60 -8.72 -1.83
C PRO A 228 12.94 -8.26 -2.41
N THR A 229 13.17 -8.49 -3.70
CA THR A 229 14.40 -8.11 -4.42
C THR A 229 14.22 -6.86 -5.28
N GLY A 230 12.97 -6.49 -5.59
CA GLY A 230 12.66 -5.34 -6.42
C GLY A 230 11.22 -5.36 -6.91
N ILE A 231 10.90 -4.43 -7.80
CA ILE A 231 9.61 -4.34 -8.46
C ILE A 231 9.85 -4.39 -9.96
N ALA A 232 9.21 -5.34 -10.63
CA ALA A 232 9.33 -5.54 -12.06
C ALA A 232 8.06 -5.06 -12.77
N ALA A 233 8.22 -4.29 -13.85
CA ALA A 233 7.17 -4.08 -14.83
C ALA A 233 7.04 -5.34 -15.69
N VAL A 234 6.02 -6.14 -15.41
CA VAL A 234 5.83 -7.46 -16.04
C VAL A 234 5.25 -7.30 -17.45
N HIS A 235 4.31 -6.38 -17.61
CA HIS A 235 3.69 -6.10 -18.90
C HIS A 235 3.48 -4.61 -19.09
N ARG A 236 3.65 -4.16 -20.34
CA ARG A 236 3.30 -2.82 -20.81
C ARG A 236 2.38 -2.98 -22.02
N ILE A 237 1.14 -2.56 -21.89
CA ILE A 237 0.09 -2.80 -22.89
C ILE A 237 -0.40 -1.47 -23.42
N ARG A 238 -0.21 -1.21 -24.72
CA ARG A 238 -0.75 -0.02 -25.38
C ARG A 238 -2.27 -0.09 -25.45
N LEU A 239 -2.94 0.99 -25.04
CA LEU A 239 -4.39 1.13 -25.12
C LEU A 239 -4.82 1.83 -26.42
N PRO A 240 -6.04 1.53 -26.92
CA PRO A 240 -6.59 2.18 -28.10
C PRO A 240 -7.05 3.63 -27.84
N GLY A 241 -7.09 4.07 -26.58
CA GLY A 241 -7.52 5.41 -26.17
C GLY A 241 -7.44 5.61 -24.65
N HIS A 242 -7.92 6.76 -24.17
CA HIS A 242 -7.93 7.11 -22.74
C HIS A 242 -8.76 6.10 -21.92
N PRO A 243 -8.16 5.39 -20.94
CA PRO A 243 -8.91 4.52 -20.06
C PRO A 243 -9.74 5.33 -19.07
N ILE A 244 -11.06 5.11 -19.04
CA ILE A 244 -11.95 5.62 -18.00
C ILE A 244 -12.35 4.42 -17.14
N ILE A 245 -11.65 4.18 -16.02
CA ILE A 245 -11.91 3.09 -15.09
C ILE A 245 -12.61 3.68 -13.87
N GLY A 246 -13.92 3.82 -13.97
CA GLY A 246 -14.77 4.27 -12.87
C GLY A 246 -14.40 5.66 -12.38
N GLU A 247 -15.05 6.69 -12.93
CA GLU A 247 -15.24 7.90 -12.14
C GLU A 247 -16.13 7.48 -10.97
N GLY A 248 -15.53 7.24 -9.81
CA GLY A 248 -16.27 7.16 -8.55
C GLY A 248 -16.92 8.51 -8.33
N LYS A 249 -18.03 8.78 -9.02
CA LYS A 249 -18.98 9.79 -8.57
C LYS A 249 -19.49 9.27 -7.23
N PRO A 250 -19.23 9.96 -6.11
CA PRO A 250 -19.93 9.66 -4.88
C PRO A 250 -21.42 9.85 -5.19
N GLU A 251 -22.20 8.83 -4.87
CA GLU A 251 -23.66 8.93 -4.81
C GLU A 251 -24.06 9.74 -3.59
#